data_AF-A0A219AE51-F1
#
_entry.id   AF-A0A219AE51-F1
#
_cell.length_a   1.000
_cell.length_b   1.000
_cell.length_c   1.000
_cell.angle_alpha   90.00
_cell.angle_beta   90.00
_cell.angle_gamma   90.00
#
_symmetry.space_group_name_H-M   'P 1'
#
loop_
_entity.id
_entity.type
_entity.pdbx_description
1 polymer ?
#
loop_
_entity_poly.entity_id
_entity_poly.type
_entity_poly.pdbx_seq_one_letter_code
_entity_poly.pdbx_strand_id
1 'polypeptide(L)' 'MFLKQNSISIDKDSWTVPNDAPNWFKPTDNLVRYGGGDDFDQGSRYFRDSITGICFIYEIQL' A
#
# COMPACT_ATOMS: atom_id res chain seq x y z
N MET A 1 -2.38 -16.10 -8.93
CA MET A 1 -3.03 -14.93 -8.29
C MET A 1 -1.95 -13.88 -8.11
N PHE A 2 -2.17 -12.67 -8.65
CA PHE A 2 -1.17 -11.59 -8.85
C PHE A 2 -0.22 -11.36 -7.65
N LEU A 3 -0.75 -11.35 -6.42
CA LEU A 3 0.04 -11.14 -5.19
C LEU A 3 1.12 -12.21 -4.97
N LYS A 4 0.80 -13.49 -5.22
CA LYS A 4 1.72 -14.62 -5.03
C LYS A 4 2.87 -14.63 -6.04
N GLN A 5 2.66 -14.06 -7.23
CA GLN A 5 3.67 -14.00 -8.29
C GLN A 5 4.63 -12.83 -8.11
N ASN A 6 4.19 -11.75 -7.46
CA ASN A 6 4.98 -10.55 -7.21
C ASN A 6 5.55 -10.50 -5.79
N SER A 7 5.42 -11.58 -5.01
CA SER A 7 5.87 -11.67 -3.61
C SER A 7 5.34 -10.55 -2.69
N ILE A 8 4.23 -9.89 -3.06
CA ILE A 8 3.69 -8.79 -2.27
C ILE A 8 2.85 -9.38 -1.14
N SER A 9 3.31 -9.16 0.09
CA SER A 9 2.67 -9.67 1.30
C SER A 9 1.77 -8.60 1.94
N ILE A 10 0.84 -9.05 2.80
CA ILE A 10 0.05 -8.11 3.61
C ILE A 10 1.01 -7.44 4.58
N ASP A 11 1.07 -6.11 4.51
CA ASP A 11 1.85 -5.31 5.43
C ASP A 11 1.03 -5.13 6.72
N LYS A 12 1.57 -5.64 7.83
CA LYS A 12 0.97 -5.60 9.17
C LYS A 12 1.66 -4.63 10.12
N ASP A 13 2.70 -3.93 9.66
CA ASP A 13 3.50 -3.06 10.51
C ASP A 13 2.80 -1.72 10.78
N SER A 14 3.42 -0.84 11.56
CA SER A 14 2.95 0.54 11.66
C SER A 14 3.36 1.31 10.41
N TRP A 15 2.40 1.92 9.71
CA TRP A 15 2.66 2.84 8.60
C TRP A 15 1.88 4.12 8.81
N THR A 16 2.50 5.25 8.49
CA THR A 16 1.90 6.57 8.61
C THR A 16 1.78 7.19 7.23
N VAL A 17 0.61 7.76 6.93
CA VAL A 17 0.39 8.53 5.70
C VAL A 17 1.36 9.72 5.67
N PRO A 18 2.07 9.96 4.55
CA PRO A 18 2.91 11.14 4.39
C PRO A 18 2.13 12.46 4.55
N ASN A 19 2.76 13.47 5.13
CA ASN A 19 2.11 14.77 5.37
C ASN A 19 1.78 15.54 4.07
N ASP A 20 2.47 15.23 2.98
CA ASP A 20 2.30 15.79 1.65
C ASP A 20 1.44 14.91 0.73
N ALA A 21 0.79 13.88 1.29
CA ALA A 21 -0.13 13.05 0.54
C ALA A 21 -1.27 13.90 -0.05
N PRO A 22 -1.67 13.63 -1.31
CA PRO A 22 -2.71 14.41 -1.95
C PRO A 22 -4.06 14.20 -1.26
N ASN A 23 -4.93 15.22 -1.29
CA ASN A 23 -6.24 15.20 -0.62
C ASN A 23 -7.16 14.04 -1.02
N TRP A 24 -6.93 13.41 -2.17
CA TRP A 24 -7.71 12.25 -2.61
C TRP A 24 -7.19 10.93 -2.04
N PHE A 25 -5.98 10.91 -1.46
CA PHE A 25 -5.39 9.74 -0.82
C PHE A 25 -5.84 9.67 0.64
N LYS A 26 -7.06 9.14 0.83
CA LYS A 26 -7.69 8.99 2.15
C LYS A 26 -7.96 7.52 2.43
N PRO A 27 -6.96 6.77 2.92
CA PRO A 27 -7.20 5.38 3.23
C PRO A 27 -8.26 5.24 4.34
N THR A 28 -9.30 4.44 4.09
CA THR A 28 -10.32 4.01 5.07
C THR A 28 -9.88 2.74 5.82
N ASP A 29 -10.59 2.41 6.90
CA ASP A 29 -10.33 1.20 7.71
C ASP A 29 -10.53 -0.12 6.94
N ASN A 30 -11.20 -0.08 5.79
CA ASN A 30 -11.47 -1.27 4.97
C ASN A 30 -10.34 -1.62 3.99
N LEU A 31 -9.26 -0.83 3.98
CA LEU A 31 -8.12 -1.06 3.11
C LEU A 31 -7.19 -2.11 3.68
N VAL A 32 -6.90 -3.11 2.85
CA VAL A 32 -5.78 -4.02 3.08
C VAL A 32 -4.53 -3.37 2.51
N ARG A 33 -3.51 -3.20 3.36
CA ARG A 33 -2.20 -2.69 2.96
C ARG A 33 -1.26 -3.83 2.57
N TYR A 34 -0.46 -3.59 1.55
CA TYR A 34 0.52 -4.50 1.01
C TYR A 34 1.85 -3.78 0.79
N GLY A 35 2.96 -4.51 0.93
CA GLY A 35 4.31 -4.01 0.73
C GLY A 35 5.26 -5.13 0.32
N GLY A 36 6.44 -4.76 -0.17
CA GLY A 36 7.52 -5.70 -0.45
C GLY A 36 8.08 -6.28 0.85
N GLY A 37 8.10 -5.46 1.91
CA GLY A 37 8.56 -5.87 3.24
C GLY A 37 10.08 -6.01 3.33
N ASP A 38 10.80 -5.48 2.34
CA ASP A 38 12.24 -5.41 2.28
C ASP A 38 12.70 -3.95 2.05
N ASP A 39 14.00 -3.71 2.21
CA ASP A 39 14.59 -2.38 2.02
C ASP A 39 14.56 -1.93 0.55
N PHE A 40 14.25 -2.84 -0.40
CA PHE A 40 14.13 -2.53 -1.82
C PHE A 40 12.82 -1.83 -2.16
N ASP A 41 11.76 -2.00 -1.36
CA ASP A 41 10.49 -1.31 -1.60
C ASP A 41 10.51 0.18 -1.23
N GLN A 42 11.56 0.61 -0.50
CA GLN A 42 11.83 1.99 -0.09
C GLN A 42 10.68 2.68 0.65
N GLY A 43 9.74 1.92 1.22
CA GLY A 43 8.53 2.45 1.85
C GLY A 43 7.32 2.56 0.92
N SER A 44 7.40 2.04 -0.31
CA SER A 44 6.27 1.95 -1.24
C SER A 44 5.17 1.08 -0.66
N ARG A 45 3.92 1.50 -0.76
CA ARG A 45 2.75 0.80 -0.22
C ARG A 45 1.59 0.75 -1.20
N TYR A 46 0.94 -0.40 -1.24
CA TYR A 46 -0.25 -0.63 -2.05
C TYR A 46 -1.43 -0.86 -1.14
N PHE A 47 -2.57 -0.25 -1.46
CA PHE A 47 -3.77 -0.33 -0.65
C PHE A 47 -4.91 -0.81 -1.52
N ARG A 48 -5.70 -1.76 -1.03
CA ARG A 48 -6.90 -2.25 -1.71
C ARG A 48 -8.10 -2.24 -0.78
N ASP A 49 -9.13 -1.49 -1.16
CA ASP A 49 -10.39 -1.46 -0.43
C ASP A 49 -11.09 -2.80 -0.63
N SER A 50 -11.37 -3.51 0.47
CA SER A 50 -11.97 -4.84 0.42
C SER A 50 -13.44 -4.84 0.01
N ILE A 51 -14.13 -3.70 0.07
CA ILE A 51 -15.55 -3.54 -0.25
C ILE A 51 -15.72 -3.05 -1.70
N THR A 52 -15.03 -1.98 -2.07
CA THR A 52 -15.18 -1.31 -3.38
C THR A 52 -14.21 -1.84 -4.42
N GLY A 53 -13.11 -2.48 -3.99
CA GLY A 53 -12.04 -2.93 -4.88
C GLY A 53 -11.14 -1.81 -5.40
N ILE A 54 -11.32 -0.56 -4.97
CA ILE A 54 -10.47 0.56 -5.34
C ILE A 54 -9.05 0.32 -4.82
N CYS A 55 -8.07 0.57 -5.68
CA CYS A 55 -6.66 0.45 -5.35
C CYS A 55 -5.98 1.82 -5.30
N PHE A 56 -5.16 2.04 -4.27
CA PHE A 56 -4.24 3.17 -4.20
C PHE A 56 -2.82 2.65 -4.24
N ILE A 57 -1.98 3.30 -5.03
CA ILE A 57 -0.58 2.95 -5.20
C ILE A 57 0.23 4.14 -4.72
N TYR A 58 1.01 3.92 -3.66
CA TYR A 58 2.01 4.85 -3.20
C TYR A 58 3.37 4.25 -3.52
N GLU A 59 4.02 4.76 -4.56
CA GLU A 59 5.30 4.26 -5.05
C GLU A 59 6.36 5.34 -4.89
N ILE A 60 7.48 4.97 -4.29
CA ILE A 60 8.66 5.82 -4.17
C ILE A 60 9.60 5.40 -5.32
N GLN A 61 9.94 6.35 -6.19
CA GLN A 61 10.93 6.19 -7.25
C GLN A 61 12.12 7.11 -6.98
N LEU A 62 13.32 6.53 -7.05
CA LEU A 62 14.60 7.26 -7.10
C LEU A 62 14.98 7.62 -8.54
#